data_AF-A0A8T8K384-F1
#
_entry.id   AF-A0A8T8K384-F1
#
_cell.length_a   1.000
_cell.length_b   1.000
_cell.length_c   1.000
_cell.angle_alpha   90.00
_cell.angle_beta   90.00
_cell.angle_gamma   90.00
#
_symmetry.space_group_name_H-M   'P 1'
#
loop_
_entity.id
_entity.type
_entity.pdbx_description
1 polymer ?
#
loop_
_entity_poly.entity_id
_entity_poly.type
_entity_poly.pdbx_seq_one_letter_code
_entity_poly.pdbx_strand_id
1 'polypeptide(L)'
;MDIDDYKNIIAEVVDFEIEMSTLVQSRKTLLELKEKREILLEMKKDVAEDIRSIELEYLKRRCNIRSQFEDEETSRITKFFSRSSSPSQMRARAMRHLESERNTKLEAYEEIKFTTEDLIEQIEDVMVEVYTSMKNILGNVEIEMERSPT
;
A
#
# COMPACT_ATOMS: atom_id res chain seq x y z
N MET A 1 6.78 -2.68 7.80
CA MET A 1 5.63 -3.44 8.34
C MET A 1 5.46 -4.70 7.48
N ASP A 2 4.83 -5.78 7.98
CA ASP A 2 4.60 -6.94 7.11
C ASP A 2 3.30 -6.82 6.30
N ILE A 3 3.10 -7.71 5.33
CA ILE A 3 1.93 -7.66 4.44
C ILE A 3 0.62 -7.93 5.19
N ASP A 4 0.64 -8.75 6.25
CA ASP A 4 -0.56 -9.11 6.97
C ASP A 4 -1.02 -7.96 7.87
N ASP A 5 -0.08 -7.22 8.46
CA ASP A 5 -0.35 -5.95 9.14
C ASP A 5 -1.09 -4.97 8.22
N TYR A 6 -0.62 -4.76 6.99
CA TYR A 6 -1.29 -3.87 6.02
C TYR A 6 -2.71 -4.34 5.70
N LYS A 7 -2.90 -5.65 5.50
CA LYS A 7 -4.22 -6.24 5.22
C LYS A 7 -5.17 -6.04 6.40
N ASN A 8 -4.69 -6.11 7.62
CA ASN A 8 -5.50 -5.87 8.81
C ASN A 8 -5.97 -4.41 8.87
N ILE A 9 -5.07 -3.45 8.61
CA ILE A 9 -5.44 -2.03 8.54
C ILE A 9 -6.49 -1.80 7.44
N ILE A 10 -6.30 -2.40 6.26
CA ILE A 10 -7.29 -2.30 5.17
C ILE A 10 -8.64 -2.86 5.61
N ALA A 11 -8.66 -4.04 6.25
CA ALA A 11 -9.90 -4.65 6.75
C ALA A 11 -10.64 -3.74 7.75
N GLU A 12 -9.91 -3.09 8.66
CA GLU A 12 -10.48 -2.12 9.60
C GLU A 12 -10.99 -0.85 8.92
N VAL A 13 -10.32 -0.40 7.85
CA VAL A 13 -10.76 0.77 7.09
C VAL A 13 -12.03 0.48 6.29
N VAL A 14 -12.14 -0.68 5.65
CA VAL A 14 -13.33 -1.02 4.85
C VAL A 14 -14.54 -1.41 5.70
N ASP A 15 -14.34 -1.80 6.96
CA ASP A 15 -15.42 -2.05 7.91
C ASP A 15 -15.99 -0.72 8.44
N PHE A 16 -16.93 -0.13 7.70
CA PHE A 16 -17.69 1.03 8.15
C PHE A 16 -19.05 1.15 7.49
N GLU A 17 -19.98 1.78 8.20
CA GLU A 17 -21.32 2.06 7.70
C GLU A 17 -21.48 3.56 7.39
N ILE A 18 -22.07 3.86 6.24
CA ILE A 18 -22.38 5.23 5.83
C ILE A 18 -23.79 5.56 6.31
N GLU A 19 -23.91 6.50 7.25
CA GLU A 19 -25.20 7.00 7.72
C GLU A 19 -25.35 8.49 7.41
N MET A 20 -26.44 8.86 6.72
CA MET A 20 -26.66 10.21 6.20
C MET A 20 -28.10 10.69 6.37
N SER A 21 -28.93 10.00 7.17
CA SER A 21 -30.35 10.35 7.32
C SER A 21 -30.61 11.67 8.08
N THR A 22 -29.65 12.14 8.88
CA THR A 22 -29.72 13.43 9.58
C THR A 22 -28.41 14.20 9.48
N LEU A 23 -28.47 15.52 9.67
CA LEU A 23 -27.27 16.37 9.70
C LEU A 23 -26.24 15.92 10.75
N VAL A 24 -26.71 15.43 11.90
CA VAL A 24 -25.83 14.93 12.97
C VAL A 24 -25.12 13.66 12.54
N GLN A 25 -25.84 12.71 11.93
CA GLN A 25 -25.23 11.48 11.42
C GLN A 25 -24.27 11.78 10.26
N SER A 26 -24.63 12.63 9.30
CA SER A 26 -23.74 13.01 8.21
C SER A 26 -22.43 13.62 8.73
N ARG A 27 -22.49 14.47 9.76
CA ARG A 27 -21.28 15.02 10.40
C ARG A 27 -20.43 13.93 11.05
N LYS A 28 -21.05 12.97 11.72
CA LYS A 28 -20.35 11.84 12.33
C LYS A 28 -19.65 10.99 11.26
N THR A 29 -20.37 10.60 10.21
CA THR A 29 -19.84 9.88 9.05
C THR A 29 -18.65 10.60 8.42
N LEU A 30 -18.74 11.93 8.27
CA LEU A 30 -17.63 12.73 7.72
C LEU A 30 -16.37 12.71 8.61
N LEU A 31 -16.53 12.70 9.94
CA LEU A 31 -15.41 12.60 10.87
C LEU A 31 -14.73 11.24 10.76
N GLU A 32 -15.51 10.16 10.75
CA GLU A 32 -14.99 8.79 10.62
C GLU A 32 -14.27 8.59 9.27
N LEU A 33 -14.82 9.12 8.17
CA LEU A 33 -14.17 9.10 6.85
C LEU A 33 -12.83 9.84 6.86
N LYS A 34 -12.74 10.98 7.55
CA LYS A 34 -11.47 11.74 7.68
C LYS A 34 -10.43 10.95 8.48
N GLU A 35 -10.84 10.31 9.57
CA GLU A 35 -9.94 9.48 10.39
C GLU A 35 -9.39 8.31 9.56
N LYS A 36 -10.26 7.60 8.86
CA LYS A 36 -9.87 6.49 7.96
C LYS A 36 -8.96 6.96 6.83
N ARG A 37 -9.23 8.12 6.22
CA ARG A 37 -8.36 8.73 5.20
C ARG A 37 -6.96 9.01 5.73
N GLU A 38 -6.83 9.57 6.93
CA GLU A 38 -5.52 9.84 7.53
C GLU A 38 -4.74 8.54 7.81
N ILE A 39 -5.42 7.48 8.26
CA ILE A 39 -4.82 6.14 8.42
C ILE A 39 -4.25 5.65 7.08
N LEU A 40 -5.03 5.71 6.00
CA LEU A 40 -4.56 5.29 4.67
C LEU A 40 -3.41 6.16 4.13
N LEU A 41 -3.41 7.47 4.42
CA LEU A 41 -2.34 8.37 4.01
C LEU A 41 -1.02 8.06 4.71
N GLU A 42 -1.06 7.66 5.99
CA GLU A 42 0.13 7.20 6.69
C GLU A 42 0.58 5.84 6.14
N MET A 43 -0.35 4.90 5.97
CA MET A 43 -0.09 3.60 5.38
C MET A 43 0.57 3.71 3.99
N LYS A 44 0.13 4.66 3.16
CA LYS A 44 0.74 4.95 1.85
C LYS A 44 2.22 5.30 1.95
N LYS A 45 2.63 6.06 2.98
CA LYS A 45 4.04 6.40 3.20
C LYS A 45 4.82 5.17 3.63
N ASP A 46 4.29 4.41 4.58
CA ASP A 46 4.93 3.22 5.13
C ASP A 46 5.18 2.16 4.04
N VAL A 47 4.18 1.91 3.18
CA VAL A 47 4.32 0.97 2.04
C VAL A 47 5.43 1.43 1.10
N ALA A 48 5.52 2.73 0.81
CA ALA A 48 6.57 3.26 -0.05
C ALA A 48 7.98 3.09 0.56
N GLU A 49 8.11 3.25 1.89
CA GLU A 49 9.36 3.02 2.60
C GLU A 49 9.75 1.53 2.63
N ASP A 50 8.79 0.64 2.82
CA ASP A 50 9.01 -0.81 2.79
C ASP A 50 9.45 -1.28 1.39
N ILE A 51 8.77 -0.83 0.32
CA ILE A 51 9.17 -1.07 -1.07
C ILE A 51 10.62 -0.62 -1.29
N ARG A 52 10.94 0.61 -0.89
CA ARG A 52 12.29 1.16 -1.04
C ARG A 52 13.33 0.35 -0.27
N SER A 53 12.97 -0.16 0.90
CA SER A 53 13.85 -1.00 1.72
C SER A 53 14.14 -2.34 1.04
N ILE A 54 13.14 -2.97 0.43
CA ILE A 54 13.30 -4.20 -0.37
C ILE A 54 14.23 -3.95 -1.57
N GLU A 55 14.06 -2.82 -2.27
CA GLU A 55 14.93 -2.48 -3.40
C GLU A 55 16.38 -2.22 -2.98
N LEU A 56 16.59 -1.51 -1.87
CA LEU A 56 17.92 -1.29 -1.31
C LEU A 56 18.58 -2.62 -0.90
N GLU A 57 17.83 -3.53 -0.29
CA GLU A 57 18.33 -4.86 0.04
C GLU A 57 18.73 -5.65 -1.21
N TYR A 58 17.88 -5.64 -2.24
CA TYR A 58 18.18 -6.26 -3.53
C TYR A 58 19.49 -5.73 -4.13
N LEU A 59 19.68 -4.41 -4.15
CA LEU A 59 20.90 -3.81 -4.68
C LEU A 59 22.14 -4.23 -3.89
N LYS A 60 22.06 -4.26 -2.54
CA LYS A 60 23.14 -4.74 -1.68
C LYS A 60 23.50 -6.19 -1.97
N ARG A 61 22.50 -7.08 -2.02
CA ARG A 61 22.70 -8.51 -2.34
C ARG A 61 23.26 -8.69 -3.74
N ARG A 62 22.79 -7.93 -4.72
CA ARG A 62 23.29 -7.96 -6.09
C ARG A 62 24.77 -7.59 -6.15
N CYS A 63 25.19 -6.52 -5.45
CA CYS A 63 26.61 -6.16 -5.36
C CYS A 63 27.45 -7.27 -4.71
N ASN A 64 26.96 -7.90 -3.63
CA ASN A 64 27.66 -9.00 -2.98
C ASN A 64 27.82 -10.23 -3.90
N ILE A 65 26.77 -10.61 -4.64
CA ILE A 65 26.90 -11.67 -5.66
C ILE A 65 27.95 -11.29 -6.70
N ARG A 66 28.04 -10.01 -7.13
CA ARG A 66 29.09 -9.62 -8.09
C ARG A 66 30.49 -9.83 -7.51
N SER A 67 30.74 -9.36 -6.28
CA SER A 67 32.06 -9.48 -5.64
C SER A 67 32.48 -10.93 -5.40
N GLN A 68 31.56 -11.80 -4.97
CA GLN A 68 31.86 -13.22 -4.70
C GLN A 68 32.42 -13.99 -5.90
N PHE A 69 32.06 -13.58 -7.11
CA PHE A 69 32.50 -14.20 -8.38
C PHE A 69 33.60 -13.40 -9.09
N GLU A 70 34.02 -12.25 -8.56
CA GLU A 70 35.15 -11.44 -9.05
C GLU A 70 36.46 -11.79 -8.30
N ASP A 71 36.38 -12.29 -7.07
CA ASP A 71 37.55 -12.75 -6.30
C ASP A 71 38.11 -14.09 -6.84
N GLU A 72 39.39 -14.10 -7.25
CA GLU A 72 40.06 -15.29 -7.80
C GLU A 72 40.26 -16.41 -6.77
N GLU A 73 40.31 -16.10 -5.46
CA GLU A 73 40.50 -17.08 -4.38
C GLU A 73 39.26 -17.96 -4.14
N THR A 74 38.05 -17.37 -4.11
CA THR A 74 36.78 -18.12 -4.02
C THR A 74 36.50 -18.93 -5.29
N SER A 75 37.03 -18.50 -6.44
CA SER A 75 36.98 -19.24 -7.70
C SER A 75 37.64 -20.62 -7.61
N ARG A 76 38.66 -20.79 -6.75
CA ARG A 76 39.36 -22.07 -6.58
C ARG A 76 38.54 -23.04 -5.75
N ILE A 77 37.91 -22.58 -4.67
CA ILE A 77 37.09 -23.43 -3.78
C ILE A 77 35.81 -23.86 -4.49
N THR A 78 35.13 -22.95 -5.20
CA THR A 78 33.93 -23.29 -5.98
C THR A 78 34.20 -24.27 -7.13
N LYS A 79 35.38 -24.20 -7.77
CA LYS A 79 35.82 -25.16 -8.81
C LYS A 79 35.98 -26.61 -8.30
N PHE A 80 36.27 -26.82 -7.02
CA PHE A 80 36.42 -28.17 -6.47
C PHE A 80 35.08 -28.84 -6.13
N PHE A 81 34.04 -28.05 -5.81
CA PHE A 81 32.73 -28.57 -5.39
C PHE A 81 31.66 -28.56 -6.49
N SER A 82 31.76 -27.75 -7.55
CA SER A 82 30.77 -27.74 -8.64
C SER A 82 31.21 -28.59 -9.84
N ARG A 83 30.86 -29.88 -9.81
CA ARG A 83 31.18 -30.85 -10.88
C ARG A 83 30.57 -30.60 -12.27
N SER A 84 29.86 -29.49 -12.53
CA SER A 84 29.16 -29.34 -13.83
C SER A 84 28.79 -27.93 -14.35
N SER A 85 29.09 -26.83 -13.65
CA SER A 85 28.70 -25.48 -14.15
C SER A 85 29.78 -24.42 -13.97
N SER A 86 29.97 -23.58 -14.99
CA SER A 86 30.97 -22.52 -14.98
C SER A 86 30.64 -21.44 -13.95
N PRO A 87 31.63 -20.71 -13.39
CA PRO A 87 31.37 -19.57 -12.49
C PRO A 87 30.41 -18.54 -13.08
N SER A 88 30.48 -18.30 -14.40
CA SER A 88 29.54 -17.44 -15.11
C SER A 88 28.09 -17.95 -15.07
N GLN A 89 27.87 -19.26 -15.23
CA GLN A 89 26.54 -19.86 -15.14
C GLN A 89 26.01 -19.84 -13.71
N MET A 90 26.86 -20.08 -12.70
CA MET A 90 26.47 -20.00 -11.29
C MET A 90 26.07 -18.58 -10.90
N ARG A 91 26.85 -17.56 -11.28
CA ARG A 91 26.52 -16.15 -11.09
C ARG A 91 25.19 -15.78 -11.77
N ALA A 92 24.99 -16.20 -13.02
CA ALA A 92 23.75 -15.93 -13.74
C ALA A 92 22.53 -16.55 -13.06
N ARG A 93 22.64 -17.79 -12.55
CA ARG A 93 21.57 -18.45 -11.79
C ARG A 93 21.27 -17.72 -10.47
N ALA A 94 22.30 -17.33 -9.73
CA ALA A 94 22.14 -16.59 -8.49
C ALA A 94 21.46 -15.23 -8.72
N MET A 95 21.83 -14.51 -9.78
CA MET A 95 21.18 -13.23 -10.15
C MET A 95 19.71 -13.41 -10.50
N ARG A 96 19.35 -14.41 -11.32
CA ARG A 96 17.95 -14.69 -11.67
C ARG A 96 17.12 -15.08 -10.44
N HIS A 97 17.70 -15.86 -9.54
CA HIS A 97 17.02 -16.23 -8.30
C HIS A 97 16.75 -15.01 -7.43
N LEU A 98 17.75 -14.14 -7.25
CA LEU A 98 17.61 -12.88 -6.51
C LEU A 98 16.56 -11.94 -7.15
N GLU A 99 16.52 -11.84 -8.48
CA GLU A 99 15.50 -11.08 -9.20
C GLU A 99 14.09 -11.65 -8.97
N SER A 100 13.94 -12.97 -9.03
CA SER A 100 12.68 -13.64 -8.74
C SER A 100 12.21 -13.38 -7.31
N GLU A 101 13.09 -13.51 -6.31
CA GLU A 101 12.78 -13.21 -4.91
C GLU A 101 12.32 -11.76 -4.72
N ARG A 102 13.03 -10.79 -5.33
CA ARG A 102 12.67 -9.36 -5.28
C ARG A 102 11.29 -9.13 -5.89
N ASN A 103 11.01 -9.73 -7.04
CA ASN A 103 9.72 -9.55 -7.73
C ASN A 103 8.57 -10.14 -6.92
N THR A 104 8.71 -11.38 -6.42
CA THR A 104 7.67 -12.00 -5.58
C THR A 104 7.40 -11.20 -4.32
N LYS A 105 8.44 -10.66 -3.67
CA LYS A 105 8.24 -9.80 -2.50
C LYS A 105 7.52 -8.51 -2.86
N LEU A 106 7.94 -7.82 -3.92
CA LEU A 106 7.37 -6.53 -4.28
C LEU A 106 5.95 -6.60 -4.81
N GLU A 107 5.58 -7.70 -5.47
CA GLU A 107 4.22 -7.89 -6.00
C GLU A 107 3.16 -7.68 -4.92
N ALA A 108 3.35 -8.28 -3.73
CA ALA A 108 2.42 -8.10 -2.61
C ALA A 108 2.37 -6.65 -2.10
N TYR A 109 3.51 -5.95 -2.03
CA TYR A 109 3.53 -4.55 -1.56
C TYR A 109 2.95 -3.58 -2.60
N GLU A 110 3.14 -3.83 -3.89
CA GLU A 110 2.51 -3.04 -4.96
C GLU A 110 1.00 -3.22 -4.98
N GLU A 111 0.49 -4.43 -4.67
CA GLU A 111 -0.95 -4.65 -4.48
C GLU A 111 -1.49 -3.80 -3.32
N ILE A 112 -0.84 -3.84 -2.15
CA ILE A 112 -1.23 -3.00 -1.01
C ILE A 112 -1.20 -1.52 -1.39
N LYS A 113 -0.15 -1.06 -2.06
CA LYS A 113 -0.04 0.33 -2.51
C LYS A 113 -1.21 0.73 -3.39
N PHE A 114 -1.53 -0.09 -4.39
CA PHE A 114 -2.64 0.17 -5.30
C PHE A 114 -3.98 0.22 -4.56
N THR A 115 -4.26 -0.78 -3.71
CA THR A 115 -5.49 -0.81 -2.90
C THR A 115 -5.58 0.39 -1.96
N THR A 116 -4.48 0.82 -1.37
CA THR A 116 -4.44 2.00 -0.49
C THR A 116 -4.81 3.27 -1.25
N GLU A 117 -4.23 3.46 -2.44
CA GLU A 117 -4.49 4.64 -3.27
C GLU A 117 -5.96 4.69 -3.75
N ASP A 118 -6.49 3.54 -4.18
CA ASP A 118 -7.89 3.38 -4.59
C ASP A 118 -8.86 3.67 -3.42
N LEU A 119 -8.59 3.15 -2.23
CA LEU A 119 -9.42 3.42 -1.05
C LEU A 119 -9.39 4.89 -0.62
N ILE A 120 -8.26 5.59 -0.77
CA ILE A 120 -8.19 7.04 -0.50
C ILE A 120 -9.14 7.79 -1.45
N GLU A 121 -9.09 7.48 -2.75
CA GLU A 121 -9.96 8.10 -3.75
C GLU A 121 -11.43 7.83 -3.46
N GLN A 122 -11.80 6.57 -3.17
CA GLN A 122 -13.17 6.20 -2.82
C GLN A 122 -13.68 6.94 -1.57
N ILE A 123 -12.84 7.08 -0.53
CA ILE A 123 -13.21 7.84 0.67
C ILE A 123 -13.43 9.32 0.33
N GLU A 124 -12.55 9.92 -0.49
CA GLU A 124 -12.68 11.32 -0.91
C GLU A 124 -13.98 11.55 -1.70
N ASP A 125 -14.35 10.62 -2.59
CA ASP A 125 -15.61 10.65 -3.33
C ASP A 125 -16.83 10.56 -2.39
N VAL A 126 -16.83 9.60 -1.46
CA VAL A 126 -17.91 9.45 -0.48
C VAL A 126 -18.03 10.71 0.39
N MET A 127 -16.92 11.33 0.78
CA MET A 127 -16.95 12.60 1.52
C MET A 127 -17.68 13.70 0.73
N VAL A 128 -17.47 13.79 -0.59
CA VAL A 128 -18.19 14.74 -1.46
C VAL A 128 -19.69 14.45 -1.47
N GLU A 129 -20.10 13.18 -1.53
CA GLU A 129 -21.51 12.78 -1.44
C GLU A 129 -22.14 13.17 -0.10
N VAL A 130 -21.43 12.94 1.01
CA VAL A 130 -21.87 13.33 2.36
C VAL A 130 -22.07 14.85 2.44
N TYR A 131 -21.13 15.65 1.94
CA TYR A 131 -21.28 17.11 1.91
C TYR A 131 -22.49 17.55 1.08
N THR A 132 -22.73 16.88 -0.04
CA THR A 132 -23.87 17.17 -0.93
C THR A 132 -25.19 16.85 -0.24
N SER A 133 -25.27 15.70 0.44
CA SER A 133 -26.43 15.31 1.26
C SER A 133 -26.70 16.33 2.37
N MET A 134 -25.69 16.75 3.11
CA MET A 134 -25.82 17.79 4.15
C MET A 134 -26.37 19.11 3.60
N LYS A 135 -25.89 19.54 2.43
CA LYS A 135 -26.37 20.76 1.76
C LYS A 135 -27.86 20.64 1.39
N ASN A 136 -28.28 19.49 0.89
CA ASN A 136 -29.68 19.24 0.53
C ASN A 136 -30.60 19.25 1.77
N ILE A 137 -30.15 18.64 2.88
CA ILE A 137 -30.88 18.67 4.16
C ILE A 137 -31.07 20.13 4.62
N LEU A 138 -30.00 20.93 4.60
CA LEU A 138 -30.06 22.33 5.01
C LEU A 138 -30.99 23.17 4.11
N GLY A 139 -30.88 23.01 2.78
CA GLY A 139 -31.75 23.74 1.84
C GLY A 139 -33.23 23.36 1.97
N ASN A 140 -33.54 22.10 2.29
CA ASN A 140 -34.92 21.66 2.52
C ASN A 140 -35.50 22.26 3.82
N VAL A 141 -34.69 22.39 4.88
CA VAL A 141 -35.12 23.03 6.13
C VAL A 141 -35.47 24.51 5.93
N GLU A 142 -34.72 25.24 5.12
CA GLU A 142 -35.03 26.65 4.79
C GLU A 142 -36.39 26.78 4.05
N ILE A 143 -36.68 25.87 3.11
CA ILE A 143 -37.94 25.88 2.34
C ILE A 143 -39.15 25.55 3.24
N GLU A 144 -39.02 24.63 4.20
CA GLU A 144 -40.10 24.32 5.15
C GLU A 144 -40.39 25.47 6.12
N MET A 145 -39.35 26.21 6.53
CA MET A 145 -39.50 27.41 7.36
C MET A 145 -40.21 28.56 6.63
N GLU A 146 -39.97 28.74 5.33
CA GLU A 146 -40.69 29.74 4.52
C GLU A 146 -42.16 29.38 4.25
N ARG A 147 -42.51 28.09 4.31
CA ARG A 147 -43.87 27.60 4.01
C ARG A 147 -44.78 27.48 5.23
N SER A 148 -44.29 27.74 6.44
CA SER A 148 -45.08 27.69 7.68
C SER A 148 -45.66 29.08 7.99
N PRO A 149 -46.96 29.35 7.75
CA PRO A 149 -47.57 30.62 8.14
C PRO A 149 -47.78 30.62 9.66
N THR A 150 -47.28 31.64 10.34
CA THR A 150 -47.65 32.02 11.71
C THR A 150 -49.13 32.32 11.83
#